data_AF-A0A319CSM1-F1
#
_entry.id   AF-A0A319CSM1-F1
#
_cell.length_a   1.000
_cell.length_b   1.000
_cell.length_c   1.000
_cell.angle_alpha   90.00
_cell.angle_beta   90.00
_cell.angle_gamma   90.00
#
_symmetry.space_group_name_H-M   'P 1'
#
loop_
_entity.id
_entity.type
_entity.pdbx_description
1 polymer ?
#
loop_
_entity_poly.entity_id
_entity_poly.type
_entity_poly.pdbx_seq_one_letter_code
_entity_poly.pdbx_strand_id
1 'polypeptide(L)'
;LKTSVKIEVKRLSGHVCWVCKSYDPWIADVVPLEDTQAPLWFQEGVFNFSLKSAANGIPLCPNCYRQFGLAEDPGLVIIPTDLQYFIDFEVENSKKRLLAANEGKFLPRRVPTAAMYRDHLVKRGIISDEATSGTYQSIFLKKHWFIDAFIPEKHGFTNPKHWHGAPLATLRRGILTLGSGRIYSIDPTIVKNLTTLRDLYFEPTTAKESLSNLKRKKEQADDGEDESNE
;
A
#
# COMPACT_ATOMS: atom_id res chain seq x y z
N LEU A 1 -9.32 9.54 11.71
CA LEU A 1 -8.13 10.28 12.24
C LEU A 1 -8.47 11.32 13.33
N LYS A 2 -7.57 11.52 14.31
CA LYS A 2 -7.62 12.61 15.31
C LYS A 2 -7.42 14.00 14.66
N THR A 3 -7.88 15.07 15.31
CA THR A 3 -7.78 16.45 14.80
C THR A 3 -6.34 16.88 14.47
N SER A 4 -5.37 16.59 15.34
CA SER A 4 -3.96 16.90 15.10
C SER A 4 -3.41 16.25 13.84
N VAL A 5 -3.80 15.01 13.56
CA VAL A 5 -3.38 14.29 12.36
C VAL A 5 -4.02 14.89 11.11
N LYS A 6 -5.29 15.29 11.17
CA LYS A 6 -5.97 15.96 10.05
C LYS A 6 -5.29 17.30 9.70
N ILE A 7 -4.84 18.05 10.70
CA ILE A 7 -4.06 19.29 10.51
C ILE A 7 -2.74 18.98 9.81
N GLU A 8 -2.03 17.95 10.26
CA GLU A 8 -0.75 17.55 9.64
C GLU A 8 -0.91 17.10 8.18
N VAL A 9 -1.96 16.34 7.86
CA VAL A 9 -2.25 15.96 6.47
C VAL A 9 -2.49 17.19 5.59
N LYS A 10 -3.21 18.21 6.10
CA LYS A 10 -3.41 19.47 5.36
C LYS A 10 -2.10 20.25 5.20
N ARG A 11 -1.23 20.26 6.21
CA ARG A 11 0.10 20.87 6.11
C ARG A 11 0.96 20.22 5.03
N LEU A 12 0.89 18.89 4.89
CA LEU A 12 1.70 18.12 3.95
C LEU A 12 1.14 18.08 2.52
N SER A 13 -0.19 18.03 2.36
CA SER A 13 -0.87 17.86 1.04
C SER A 13 -1.58 19.12 0.54
N GLY A 14 -1.62 20.18 1.35
CA GLY A 14 -2.37 21.40 1.07
C GLY A 14 -3.86 21.30 1.44
N HIS A 15 -4.58 22.37 1.08
CA HIS A 15 -5.98 22.60 1.47
C HIS A 15 -6.99 22.29 0.34
N VAL A 16 -6.59 21.50 -0.65
CA VAL A 16 -7.41 21.15 -1.82
C VAL A 16 -7.50 19.64 -1.99
N CYS A 17 -8.55 19.19 -2.67
CA CYS A 17 -8.70 17.79 -3.05
C CYS A 17 -7.47 17.33 -3.85
N TRP A 18 -6.86 16.25 -3.41
CA TRP A 18 -5.67 15.70 -4.06
C TRP A 18 -5.94 15.32 -5.52
N VAL A 19 -7.13 14.77 -5.80
CA VAL A 19 -7.56 14.32 -7.13
C VAL A 19 -7.92 15.49 -8.05
N CYS A 20 -8.94 16.28 -7.69
CA CYS A 20 -9.57 17.24 -8.59
C CYS A 20 -9.30 18.71 -8.24
N LYS A 21 -8.49 18.99 -7.21
CA LYS A 21 -8.14 20.34 -6.74
C LYS A 21 -9.29 21.22 -6.23
N SER A 22 -10.49 20.67 -6.07
CA SER A 22 -11.60 21.36 -5.40
C SER A 22 -11.25 21.77 -3.96
N TYR A 23 -11.75 22.91 -3.52
CA TYR A 23 -11.55 23.42 -2.16
C TYR A 23 -12.30 22.61 -1.08
N ASP A 24 -11.95 22.87 0.17
CA ASP A 24 -12.55 22.28 1.38
C ASP A 24 -12.61 20.74 1.40
N PRO A 25 -11.46 20.04 1.20
CA PRO A 25 -11.42 18.60 1.23
C PRO A 25 -11.63 18.04 2.64
N TRP A 26 -12.24 16.87 2.70
CA TRP A 26 -12.23 15.99 3.86
C TRP A 26 -10.93 15.18 3.87
N ILE A 27 -10.47 14.78 5.05
CA ILE A 27 -9.32 13.87 5.16
C ILE A 27 -9.84 12.43 5.17
N ALA A 28 -9.58 11.70 4.09
CA ALA A 28 -9.85 10.28 3.97
C ALA A 28 -8.71 9.45 4.53
N ASP A 29 -9.07 8.37 5.23
CA ASP A 29 -8.17 7.27 5.53
C ASP A 29 -7.97 6.44 4.25
N VAL A 30 -6.72 6.25 3.81
CA VAL A 30 -6.39 5.45 2.61
C VAL A 30 -6.70 3.99 2.86
N VAL A 31 -6.23 3.46 3.99
CA VAL A 31 -6.68 2.19 4.56
C VAL A 31 -7.66 2.51 5.69
N PRO A 32 -8.93 2.09 5.61
CA PRO A 32 -9.90 2.30 6.69
C PRO A 32 -9.39 1.75 8.03
N LEU A 33 -9.72 2.41 9.13
CA LEU A 33 -9.35 1.92 10.47
C LEU A 33 -10.06 0.60 10.80
N GLU A 34 -11.22 0.39 10.18
CA GLU A 34 -12.07 -0.79 10.28
C GLU A 34 -11.73 -1.86 9.24
N ASP A 35 -10.64 -1.72 8.47
CA ASP A 35 -10.20 -2.76 7.52
C ASP A 35 -9.84 -4.04 8.29
N THR A 36 -10.73 -5.03 8.19
CA THR A 36 -10.61 -6.32 8.88
C THR A 36 -9.41 -7.14 8.42
N GLN A 37 -8.83 -6.84 7.26
CA GLN A 37 -7.59 -7.48 6.80
C GLN A 37 -6.33 -6.75 7.28
N ALA A 38 -6.42 -5.53 7.83
CA ALA A 38 -5.22 -4.81 8.29
C ALA A 38 -4.35 -5.62 9.27
N PRO A 39 -4.90 -6.39 10.24
CA PRO A 39 -4.09 -7.24 11.12
C PRO A 39 -3.24 -8.25 10.36
N LEU A 40 -3.79 -8.88 9.30
CA LEU A 40 -3.04 -9.80 8.45
C LEU A 40 -1.87 -9.09 7.77
N TRP A 41 -2.08 -7.89 7.24
CA TRP A 41 -1.02 -7.11 6.59
C TRP A 41 0.10 -6.69 7.55
N PHE A 42 -0.22 -6.41 8.82
CA PHE A 42 0.77 -6.16 9.87
C PHE A 42 1.52 -7.45 10.27
N GLN A 43 0.80 -8.56 10.46
CA GLN A 43 1.40 -9.86 10.79
C GLN A 43 2.37 -10.33 9.70
N GLU A 44 2.01 -10.06 8.44
CA GLU A 44 2.83 -10.34 7.27
C GLU A 44 4.00 -9.37 7.11
N GLY A 45 4.14 -8.36 7.97
CA GLY A 45 5.19 -7.35 7.88
C GLY A 45 5.11 -6.49 6.62
N VAL A 46 3.95 -6.47 5.94
CA VAL A 46 3.73 -5.64 4.76
C VAL A 46 3.40 -4.22 5.19
N PHE A 47 2.63 -4.01 6.26
CA PHE A 47 2.45 -2.66 6.80
C PHE A 47 3.56 -2.28 7.78
N ASN A 48 4.17 -1.12 7.54
CA ASN A 48 5.23 -0.52 8.37
C ASN A 48 4.85 0.86 8.94
N PHE A 49 3.58 1.23 8.90
CA PHE A 49 3.08 2.54 9.32
C PHE A 49 1.83 2.39 10.20
N SER A 50 1.53 3.42 11.01
CA SER A 50 0.30 3.44 11.78
C SER A 50 -0.87 3.93 10.94
N LEU A 51 -1.99 3.19 10.92
CA LEU A 51 -3.23 3.63 10.24
C LEU A 51 -3.79 4.94 10.82
N LYS A 52 -3.41 5.30 12.05
CA LYS A 52 -3.83 6.54 12.72
C LYS A 52 -2.88 7.72 12.44
N SER A 53 -1.84 7.54 11.63
CA SER A 53 -0.85 8.56 11.29
C SER A 53 -1.22 9.37 10.04
N ALA A 54 -0.52 10.49 9.82
CA ALA A 54 -0.69 11.30 8.62
C ALA A 54 -0.35 10.52 7.34
N ALA A 55 0.52 9.51 7.43
CA ALA A 55 0.91 8.68 6.29
C ALA A 55 -0.25 7.87 5.68
N ASN A 56 -1.36 7.72 6.41
CA ASN A 56 -2.59 7.08 5.93
C ASN A 56 -3.66 8.10 5.49
N GLY A 57 -3.36 9.40 5.52
CA GLY A 57 -4.32 10.46 5.25
C GLY A 57 -4.19 11.05 3.86
N ILE A 58 -5.32 11.31 3.20
CA ILE A 58 -5.36 12.01 1.91
C ILE A 58 -6.54 12.99 1.83
N PRO A 59 -6.33 14.25 1.41
CA PRO A 59 -7.43 15.21 1.26
C PRO A 59 -8.25 14.91 0.00
N LEU A 60 -9.56 14.69 0.14
CA LEU A 60 -10.51 14.45 -0.95
C LEU A 60 -11.77 15.30 -0.78
N CYS A 61 -12.29 15.90 -1.84
CA CYS A 61 -13.61 16.55 -1.82
C CYS A 61 -14.72 15.49 -1.60
N PRO A 62 -15.95 15.87 -1.21
CA PRO A 62 -17.02 14.90 -0.92
C PRO A 62 -17.28 13.88 -2.04
N ASN A 63 -17.19 14.30 -3.31
CA ASN A 63 -17.37 13.41 -4.46
C ASN A 63 -16.24 12.39 -4.59
N CYS A 64 -14.98 12.84 -4.59
CA CYS A 64 -13.82 11.93 -4.64
C CYS A 64 -13.75 11.03 -3.41
N TYR A 65 -14.07 11.56 -2.23
CA TYR A 65 -14.11 10.84 -0.96
C TYR A 65 -15.08 9.66 -1.05
N ARG A 66 -16.33 9.92 -1.47
CA ARG A 66 -17.35 8.87 -1.59
C ARG A 66 -16.88 7.76 -2.50
N GLN A 67 -16.36 8.11 -3.66
CA GLN A 67 -16.00 7.11 -4.67
C GLN A 67 -14.73 6.33 -4.36
N PHE A 68 -13.78 6.96 -3.66
CA PHE A 68 -12.61 6.31 -3.10
C PHE A 68 -12.97 5.39 -1.93
N GLY A 69 -13.95 5.79 -1.10
CA GLY A 69 -14.35 5.10 0.12
C GLY A 69 -15.16 3.81 -0.09
N LEU A 70 -15.78 3.60 -1.24
CA LEU A 70 -16.58 2.40 -1.52
C LEU A 70 -15.68 1.16 -1.58
N ALA A 71 -15.76 0.29 -0.56
CA ALA A 71 -14.93 -0.90 -0.47
C ALA A 71 -15.29 -1.97 -1.52
N GLU A 72 -16.58 -2.20 -1.74
CA GLU A 72 -17.11 -3.24 -2.63
C GLU A 72 -17.06 -2.83 -4.11
N ASP A 73 -17.34 -1.56 -4.40
CA ASP A 73 -17.37 -1.01 -5.76
C ASP A 73 -16.67 0.36 -5.82
N PRO A 74 -15.34 0.40 -5.64
CA PRO A 74 -14.58 1.63 -5.71
C PRO A 74 -14.77 2.27 -7.09
N GLY A 75 -15.10 3.55 -7.11
CA GLY A 75 -15.09 4.33 -8.34
C GLY A 75 -13.70 4.86 -8.69
N LEU A 76 -12.81 4.91 -7.69
CA LEU A 76 -11.51 5.57 -7.76
C LEU A 76 -10.51 4.78 -6.96
N VAL A 77 -9.36 4.55 -7.57
CA VAL A 77 -8.20 3.99 -6.89
C VAL A 77 -7.00 4.91 -7.11
N ILE A 78 -6.14 5.01 -6.11
CA ILE A 78 -4.89 5.76 -6.18
C ILE A 78 -3.77 4.74 -5.97
N ILE A 79 -2.79 4.74 -6.87
CA ILE A 79 -1.65 3.80 -6.83
C ILE A 79 -0.33 4.52 -7.11
N PRO A 80 0.82 3.98 -6.66
CA PRO A 80 2.12 4.47 -7.08
C PRO A 80 2.29 4.41 -8.60
N THR A 81 2.99 5.37 -9.18
CA THR A 81 3.26 5.39 -10.63
C THR A 81 4.27 4.31 -11.07
N ASP A 82 5.24 3.98 -10.22
CA ASP A 82 6.23 2.94 -10.52
C ASP A 82 6.00 1.71 -9.63
N LEU A 83 5.12 0.81 -10.09
CA LEU A 83 4.84 -0.46 -9.41
C LEU A 83 6.04 -1.43 -9.48
N GLN A 84 6.87 -1.32 -10.51
CA GLN A 84 8.00 -2.23 -10.73
C GLN A 84 9.02 -2.13 -9.60
N TYR A 85 9.27 -0.90 -9.11
CA TYR A 85 10.11 -0.68 -7.93
C TYR A 85 9.70 -1.54 -6.73
N PHE A 86 8.40 -1.63 -6.43
CA PHE A 86 7.91 -2.41 -5.30
C PHE A 86 8.06 -3.92 -5.51
N ILE A 87 7.93 -4.37 -6.77
CA ILE A 87 8.14 -5.77 -7.16
C ILE A 87 9.60 -6.14 -6.96
N ASP A 88 10.51 -5.35 -7.55
CA ASP A 88 11.95 -5.58 -7.48
C ASP A 88 12.43 -5.58 -6.03
N PHE A 89 11.90 -4.66 -5.22
CA PHE A 89 12.21 -4.58 -3.80
C PHE A 89 11.78 -5.84 -3.04
N GLU A 90 10.56 -6.34 -3.23
CA GLU A 90 10.10 -7.55 -2.54
C GLU A 90 10.83 -8.80 -3.02
N VAL A 91 11.13 -8.91 -4.33
CA VAL A 91 11.94 -10.01 -4.87
C VAL A 91 13.33 -10.03 -4.24
N GLU A 92 14.01 -8.88 -4.14
CA GLU A 92 15.31 -8.80 -3.50
C GLU A 92 15.23 -9.08 -1.99
N ASN A 93 14.21 -8.56 -1.31
CA ASN A 93 13.99 -8.82 0.11
C ASN A 93 13.74 -10.30 0.39
N SER A 94 12.92 -10.95 -0.43
CA SER A 94 12.61 -12.38 -0.34
C SER A 94 13.86 -13.23 -0.50
N LYS A 95 14.71 -12.93 -1.50
CA LYS A 95 16.01 -13.61 -1.68
C LYS A 95 16.91 -13.47 -0.45
N LYS A 96 17.02 -12.26 0.12
CA LYS A 96 17.81 -12.02 1.35
C LYS A 96 17.28 -12.81 2.54
N ARG A 97 15.94 -12.89 2.69
CA ARG A 97 15.31 -13.70 3.75
C ARG A 97 15.57 -15.20 3.57
N LEU A 98 15.52 -15.70 2.34
CA LEU A 98 15.81 -17.10 2.03
C LEU A 98 17.27 -17.45 2.34
N LEU A 99 18.23 -16.61 1.94
CA LEU A 99 19.64 -16.81 2.27
C LEU A 99 19.88 -16.82 3.77
N ALA A 100 19.31 -15.86 4.51
CA ALA A 100 19.41 -15.82 5.97
C ALA A 100 18.81 -17.09 6.61
N ALA A 101 17.66 -17.56 6.12
CA ALA A 101 17.03 -18.78 6.62
C ALA A 101 17.89 -20.03 6.38
N ASN A 102 18.57 -20.13 5.23
CA ASN A 102 19.51 -21.21 4.93
C ASN A 102 20.74 -21.17 5.86
N GLU A 103 21.11 -20.01 6.37
CA GLU A 103 22.13 -19.84 7.42
C GLU A 103 21.57 -20.03 8.85
N GLY A 104 20.31 -20.42 8.99
CA GLY A 104 19.63 -20.56 10.29
C GLY A 104 19.31 -19.24 10.99
N LYS A 105 19.42 -18.10 10.29
CA LYS A 105 19.14 -16.76 10.82
C LYS A 105 17.73 -16.30 10.45
N PHE A 106 17.09 -15.60 11.38
CA PHE A 106 15.83 -14.92 11.13
C PHE A 106 16.07 -13.49 10.67
N LEU A 107 15.52 -13.13 9.50
CA LEU A 107 15.51 -11.75 9.00
C LEU A 107 14.05 -11.31 8.78
N PRO A 108 13.57 -10.25 9.46
CA PRO A 108 12.21 -9.77 9.27
C PRO A 108 12.03 -9.19 7.86
N ARG A 109 10.80 -9.28 7.33
CA ARG A 109 10.44 -8.61 6.06
C ARG A 109 10.70 -7.12 6.19
N ARG A 110 11.32 -6.54 5.17
CA ARG A 110 11.41 -5.09 4.99
C ARG A 110 10.54 -4.69 3.82
N VAL A 111 10.00 -3.49 3.87
CA VAL A 111 9.16 -2.93 2.82
C VAL A 111 9.54 -1.48 2.53
N PRO A 112 9.26 -0.96 1.32
CA PRO A 112 9.60 0.40 0.97
C PRO A 112 8.87 1.43 1.84
N THR A 113 9.60 2.42 2.34
CA THR A 113 9.02 3.62 2.97
C THR A 113 8.69 4.67 1.91
N ALA A 114 7.90 5.68 2.30
CA ALA A 114 7.64 6.84 1.43
C ALA A 114 8.92 7.57 1.00
N ALA A 115 9.90 7.67 1.92
CA ALA A 115 11.20 8.26 1.62
C ALA A 115 11.98 7.42 0.59
N MET A 116 12.07 6.11 0.80
CA MET A 116 12.78 5.23 -0.14
C MET A 116 12.17 5.26 -1.55
N TYR A 117 10.83 5.31 -1.64
CA TYR A 117 10.16 5.45 -2.93
C TYR A 117 10.46 6.80 -3.61
N ARG A 118 10.46 7.90 -2.85
CA ARG A 118 10.86 9.23 -3.35
C ARG A 118 12.30 9.22 -3.83
N ASP A 119 13.23 8.69 -3.05
CA ASP A 119 14.66 8.65 -3.38
C ASP A 119 14.93 7.82 -4.65
N HIS A 120 14.19 6.72 -4.84
CA HIS A 120 14.22 5.95 -6.09
C HIS A 120 13.80 6.78 -7.30
N LEU A 121 12.71 7.54 -7.20
CA LEU A 121 12.23 8.38 -8.29
C LEU A 121 13.19 9.52 -8.61
N VAL A 122 13.81 10.13 -7.58
CA VAL A 122 14.88 11.13 -7.75
C VAL A 122 16.07 10.51 -8.48
N LYS A 123 16.54 9.34 -8.04
CA LYS A 123 17.67 8.63 -8.66
C LYS A 123 17.42 8.28 -10.14
N ARG A 124 16.17 8.04 -10.51
CA ARG A 124 15.75 7.78 -11.90
C ARG A 124 15.54 9.06 -12.73
N GLY A 125 15.64 10.24 -12.13
CA GLY A 125 15.36 11.51 -12.81
C GLY A 125 13.88 11.72 -13.15
N ILE A 126 12.97 11.02 -12.47
CA ILE A 126 11.52 11.12 -12.71
C ILE A 126 10.94 12.35 -12.00
N ILE A 127 11.48 12.69 -10.83
CA ILE A 127 11.11 13.86 -10.04
C ILE A 127 12.38 14.61 -9.65
N SER A 128 12.26 15.91 -9.33
CA SER A 128 13.42 16.68 -8.86
C SER A 128 13.80 16.31 -7.42
N ASP A 129 15.04 16.62 -7.06
CA ASP A 129 15.61 16.41 -5.73
C ASP A 129 14.91 17.27 -4.65
N GLU A 130 14.27 18.38 -5.01
CA GLU A 130 13.44 19.15 -4.08
C GLU A 130 12.08 18.51 -3.77
N ALA A 131 11.71 17.42 -4.46
CA ALA A 131 10.44 16.74 -4.24
C ALA A 131 10.35 16.14 -2.82
N THR A 132 9.29 16.49 -2.11
CA THR A 132 9.08 16.05 -0.72
C THR A 132 8.50 14.64 -0.61
N SER A 133 8.01 14.06 -1.71
CA SER A 133 7.36 12.75 -1.72
C SER A 133 7.34 12.10 -3.11
N GLY A 134 7.04 10.80 -3.15
CA GLY A 134 6.90 10.07 -4.41
C GLY A 134 5.62 10.40 -5.17
N THR A 135 5.50 9.90 -6.40
CA THR A 135 4.38 10.16 -7.30
C THR A 135 3.38 9.01 -7.36
N TYR A 136 2.12 9.39 -7.44
CA TYR A 136 0.97 8.50 -7.48
C TYR A 136 -0.01 8.97 -8.55
N GLN A 137 -0.75 8.04 -9.14
CA GLN A 137 -1.77 8.34 -10.13
C GLN A 137 -3.14 7.89 -9.63
N SER A 138 -4.17 8.64 -10.01
CA SER A 138 -5.56 8.24 -9.79
C SER A 138 -6.12 7.56 -11.03
N ILE A 139 -6.79 6.43 -10.83
CA ILE A 139 -7.46 5.66 -11.87
C ILE A 139 -8.96 5.68 -11.57
N PHE A 140 -9.76 6.13 -12.53
CA PHE A 140 -11.21 6.18 -12.44
C PHE A 140 -11.79 4.89 -12.99
N LEU A 141 -12.47 4.12 -12.15
CA LEU A 141 -13.05 2.81 -12.48
C LEU A 141 -14.47 2.93 -13.04
N LYS A 142 -15.14 4.06 -12.80
CA LYS A 142 -16.49 4.34 -13.29
C LYS A 142 -16.44 5.48 -14.30
N LYS A 143 -16.87 5.22 -15.53
CA LYS A 143 -16.92 6.18 -16.64
C LYS A 143 -17.93 7.32 -16.40
N HIS A 144 -19.06 7.02 -15.75
CA HIS A 144 -20.22 7.92 -15.59
C HIS A 144 -20.12 8.90 -14.41
N TRP A 145 -18.92 9.25 -13.97
CA TRP A 145 -18.72 10.22 -12.88
C TRP A 145 -19.13 11.66 -13.23
N PHE A 146 -19.43 11.85 -14.51
CA PHE A 146 -19.22 13.06 -15.24
C PHE A 146 -20.27 12.99 -16.34
N ILE A 147 -21.19 13.96 -16.35
CA ILE A 147 -22.14 14.17 -17.47
C ILE A 147 -21.31 14.07 -18.77
N ASP A 148 -21.82 13.39 -19.81
CA ASP A 148 -21.17 12.83 -21.01
C ASP A 148 -20.01 13.62 -21.69
N ALA A 149 -19.73 14.86 -21.27
CA ALA A 149 -18.63 15.70 -21.71
C ALA A 149 -17.38 15.71 -20.81
N PHE A 150 -17.42 15.21 -19.57
CA PHE A 150 -16.25 15.32 -18.68
C PHE A 150 -15.35 14.07 -18.74
N ILE A 151 -14.10 14.30 -19.18
CA ILE A 151 -13.06 13.28 -19.36
C ILE A 151 -11.95 13.59 -18.34
N PRO A 152 -11.74 12.76 -17.30
CA PRO A 152 -10.75 13.01 -16.24
C PRO A 152 -9.34 13.35 -16.76
N GLU A 153 -8.94 12.68 -17.82
CA GLU A 153 -7.64 12.84 -18.47
C GLU A 153 -7.48 14.26 -19.05
N LYS A 154 -8.53 14.80 -19.68
CA LYS A 154 -8.51 16.16 -20.25
C LYS A 154 -8.38 17.25 -19.18
N HIS A 155 -8.79 16.96 -17.95
CA HIS A 155 -8.67 17.87 -16.81
C HIS A 155 -7.41 17.60 -15.96
N GLY A 156 -6.53 16.69 -16.40
CA GLY A 156 -5.30 16.35 -15.67
C GLY A 156 -5.57 15.66 -14.33
N PHE A 157 -6.76 15.05 -14.15
CA PHE A 157 -7.08 14.39 -12.90
C PHE A 157 -6.29 13.11 -12.73
N THR A 158 -5.98 12.41 -13.82
CA THR A 158 -5.14 11.20 -13.86
C THR A 158 -3.64 11.48 -13.83
N ASN A 159 -3.22 12.74 -13.98
CA ASN A 159 -1.79 13.10 -13.96
C ASN A 159 -1.14 12.67 -12.63
N PRO A 160 0.10 12.16 -12.68
CA PRO A 160 0.89 11.88 -11.49
C PRO A 160 0.97 13.08 -10.54
N LYS A 161 0.77 12.82 -9.26
CA LYS A 161 0.79 13.82 -8.19
C LYS A 161 1.59 13.30 -7.01
N HIS A 162 2.21 14.23 -6.30
CA HIS A 162 2.96 13.94 -5.08
C HIS A 162 2.00 13.63 -3.93
N TRP A 163 2.31 12.59 -3.16
CA TRP A 163 1.60 12.29 -1.92
C TRP A 163 2.58 11.75 -0.87
N HIS A 164 2.52 12.34 0.32
CA HIS A 164 3.44 12.05 1.43
C HIS A 164 3.19 10.70 2.12
N GLY A 165 2.10 10.02 1.79
CA GLY A 165 1.67 8.84 2.51
C GLY A 165 2.47 7.58 2.22
N ALA A 166 2.17 6.53 2.99
CA ALA A 166 2.82 5.24 2.87
C ALA A 166 2.38 4.56 1.57
N PRO A 167 3.30 4.19 0.66
CA PRO A 167 2.91 3.59 -0.61
C PRO A 167 2.09 2.31 -0.47
N LEU A 168 2.37 1.54 0.59
CA LEU A 168 1.69 0.27 0.87
C LEU A 168 0.22 0.46 1.21
N ALA A 169 -0.19 1.62 1.73
CA ALA A 169 -1.59 1.98 1.93
C ALA A 169 -2.34 2.01 0.58
N THR A 170 -1.73 2.65 -0.43
CA THR A 170 -2.30 2.69 -1.79
C THR A 170 -2.19 1.36 -2.52
N LEU A 171 -1.14 0.57 -2.29
CA LEU A 171 -1.03 -0.78 -2.86
C LEU A 171 -2.08 -1.73 -2.29
N ARG A 172 -2.41 -1.65 -0.99
CA ARG A 172 -3.54 -2.37 -0.39
C ARG A 172 -4.83 -2.09 -1.14
N ARG A 173 -5.13 -0.81 -1.41
CA ARG A 173 -6.30 -0.38 -2.17
C ARG A 173 -6.24 -0.84 -3.63
N GLY A 174 -5.08 -0.75 -4.28
CA GLY A 174 -4.85 -1.27 -5.62
C GLY A 174 -5.15 -2.77 -5.72
N ILE A 175 -4.59 -3.57 -4.81
CA ILE A 175 -4.78 -5.02 -4.78
C ILE A 175 -6.26 -5.40 -4.57
N LEU A 176 -7.02 -4.64 -3.76
CA LEU A 176 -8.47 -4.86 -3.63
C LEU A 176 -9.22 -4.75 -4.96
N THR A 177 -8.77 -3.87 -5.87
CA THR A 177 -9.43 -3.72 -7.17
C THR A 177 -9.31 -4.94 -8.07
N LEU A 178 -8.36 -5.85 -7.81
CA LEU A 178 -8.22 -7.11 -8.57
C LEU A 178 -9.43 -8.03 -8.42
N GLY A 179 -10.18 -7.93 -7.32
CA GLY A 179 -11.43 -8.66 -7.11
C GLY A 179 -12.66 -7.97 -7.69
N SER A 180 -12.53 -6.74 -8.20
CA SER A 180 -13.65 -5.95 -8.70
C SER A 180 -14.00 -6.34 -10.14
N GLY A 181 -15.30 -6.39 -10.45
CA GLY A 181 -15.77 -6.52 -11.84
C GLY A 181 -15.37 -5.35 -12.74
N ARG A 182 -14.87 -4.23 -12.19
CA ARG A 182 -14.37 -3.08 -12.96
C ARG A 182 -12.90 -3.19 -13.35
N ILE A 183 -12.27 -4.33 -13.14
CA ILE A 183 -10.87 -4.58 -13.51
C ILE A 183 -10.57 -4.24 -14.98
N TYR A 184 -11.55 -4.36 -15.87
CA TYR A 184 -11.43 -3.98 -17.30
C TYR A 184 -11.15 -2.48 -17.52
N SER A 185 -11.36 -1.62 -16.52
CA SER A 185 -11.05 -0.19 -16.58
C SER A 185 -9.61 0.14 -16.18
N ILE A 186 -8.85 -0.87 -15.74
CA ILE A 186 -7.46 -0.73 -15.33
C ILE A 186 -6.57 -1.27 -16.46
N ASP A 187 -5.47 -0.58 -16.73
CA ASP A 187 -4.48 -1.05 -17.70
C ASP A 187 -3.99 -2.48 -17.36
N PRO A 188 -3.92 -3.40 -18.33
CA PRO A 188 -3.51 -4.79 -18.09
C PRO A 188 -2.12 -4.93 -17.45
N THR A 189 -1.19 -4.01 -17.72
CA THR A 189 0.15 -4.02 -17.10
C THR A 189 0.06 -3.68 -15.62
N ILE A 190 -0.79 -2.72 -15.24
CA ILE A 190 -1.06 -2.39 -13.83
C ILE A 190 -1.70 -3.59 -13.13
N VAL A 191 -2.69 -4.24 -13.76
CA VAL A 191 -3.33 -5.45 -13.23
C VAL A 191 -2.31 -6.55 -12.99
N LYS A 192 -1.44 -6.82 -13.97
CA LYS A 192 -0.36 -7.81 -13.84
C LYS A 192 0.57 -7.46 -12.67
N ASN A 193 1.03 -6.22 -12.59
CA ASN A 193 1.96 -5.79 -11.54
C ASN A 193 1.35 -5.88 -10.14
N LEU A 194 0.09 -5.45 -9.97
CA LEU A 194 -0.63 -5.58 -8.71
C LEU A 194 -0.87 -7.05 -8.33
N THR A 195 -1.13 -7.91 -9.30
CA THR A 195 -1.26 -9.36 -9.08
C THR A 195 0.05 -9.95 -8.59
N THR A 196 1.17 -9.65 -9.27
CA THR A 196 2.52 -10.06 -8.84
C THR A 196 2.84 -9.56 -7.43
N LEU A 197 2.53 -8.31 -7.10
CA LEU A 197 2.75 -7.78 -5.74
C LEU A 197 1.92 -8.50 -4.68
N ARG A 198 0.63 -8.75 -4.95
CA ARG A 198 -0.22 -9.53 -4.04
C ARG A 198 0.40 -10.89 -3.78
N ASP A 199 0.79 -11.59 -4.85
CA ASP A 199 1.34 -12.93 -4.74
C ASP A 199 2.65 -12.91 -3.96
N LEU A 200 3.60 -12.02 -4.27
CA LEU A 200 4.85 -11.87 -3.52
C LEU A 200 4.65 -11.53 -2.03
N TYR A 201 3.61 -10.75 -1.68
CA TYR A 201 3.33 -10.40 -0.29
C TYR A 201 2.75 -11.55 0.52
N PHE A 202 1.93 -12.41 -0.10
CA PHE A 202 1.16 -13.44 0.60
C PHE A 202 1.51 -14.87 0.22
N GLU A 203 2.48 -15.08 -0.68
CA GLU A 203 2.99 -16.40 -1.02
C GLU A 203 3.53 -17.08 0.27
N PRO A 204 3.19 -18.37 0.49
CA PRO A 204 3.73 -19.14 1.61
C PRO A 204 5.25 -19.23 1.48
N THR A 205 5.99 -18.35 2.15
CA THR A 205 7.44 -18.51 2.21
C THR A 205 7.78 -19.75 3.03
N THR A 206 8.60 -20.65 2.46
CA THR A 206 9.21 -21.80 3.15
C THR A 206 9.86 -21.41 4.48
N ALA A 207 10.38 -20.18 4.61
CA ALA A 207 10.89 -19.64 5.87
C ALA A 207 9.86 -19.62 7.02
N LYS A 208 8.57 -19.38 6.74
CA LYS A 208 7.50 -19.47 7.76
C LYS A 208 7.23 -20.91 8.17
N GLU A 209 7.32 -21.85 7.23
CA GLU A 209 7.22 -23.28 7.52
C GLU A 209 8.43 -23.75 8.33
N SER A 210 9.63 -23.27 8.02
CA SER A 210 10.82 -23.53 8.83
C SER A 210 10.69 -22.99 10.25
N LEU A 211 10.12 -21.79 10.43
CA LEU A 211 9.87 -21.18 11.74
C LEU A 211 8.77 -21.88 12.54
N SER A 212 7.66 -22.28 11.90
CA SER A 212 6.62 -23.06 12.58
C SER A 212 7.15 -24.44 12.98
N ASN A 213 7.99 -25.06 12.15
CA ASN A 213 8.67 -26.31 12.47
C ASN A 213 9.72 -26.14 13.58
N LEU A 214 10.46 -25.03 13.62
CA LEU A 214 11.39 -24.70 14.71
C LEU A 214 10.68 -24.43 16.04
N LYS A 215 9.53 -23.74 16.02
CA LYS A 215 8.70 -23.52 17.22
C LYS A 215 8.12 -24.83 17.75
N ARG A 216 7.55 -25.67 16.88
CA ARG A 216 7.06 -27.01 17.24
C ARG A 216 8.16 -27.89 17.84
N LYS A 217 9.38 -27.84 17.29
CA LYS A 217 10.53 -28.56 17.85
C LYS A 217 10.97 -28.06 19.22
N LYS A 218 10.81 -26.77 19.51
CA LYS A 218 11.08 -26.21 20.85
C LYS A 218 10.01 -26.60 21.86
N GLU A 219 8.74 -26.52 21.47
CA GLU A 219 7.60 -26.91 22.31
C GLU A 219 7.66 -28.41 22.65
N GLN A 220 8.00 -29.27 21.70
CA GLN A 220 8.20 -30.71 21.93
C GLN A 220 9.44 -31.07 22.76
N ALA A 221 10.42 -30.16 22.87
CA ALA A 221 11.58 -30.35 23.73
C ALA A 221 11.31 -29.91 25.18
N ASP A 222 10.46 -28.90 25.38
CA ASP A 222 10.01 -28.43 26.69
C ASP A 222 9.05 -29.43 27.35
N ASP A 223 8.16 -30.05 26.57
CA ASP A 223 7.20 -31.07 27.07
C ASP A 223 7.86 -32.43 27.42
N GLY A 224 9.15 -32.61 27.12
CA GLY A 224 9.88 -33.87 27.33
C GLY A 224 10.79 -33.90 28.58
N GLU A 225 10.91 -32.81 29.33
CA GLU A 225 11.79 -32.72 30.51
C GLU A 225 11.08 -33.00 31.85
N ASP A 226 9.77 -33.27 31.86
CA ASP A 226 8.98 -33.53 33.09
C ASP A 226 8.71 -35.02 33.41
N GLU A 227 9.15 -35.98 32.59
CA GLU A 227 8.90 -37.43 32.81
C GLU A 227 10.15 -38.26 33.22
N SER A 228 11.11 -37.68 33.95
CA SER A 228 12.20 -38.46 34.52
C SER A 228 12.64 -38.00 35.92
N ASN A 229 11.72 -38.02 36.88
CA ASN A 229 12.04 -38.09 38.32
C ASN A 229 10.84 -38.65 39.11
N GLU A 230 10.60 -39.95 39.00
CA GLU A 230 10.01 -40.77 40.08
C GLU A 230 10.75 -42.11 40.19
#